data_AF-A0AA41SHI7-F1
#
_entry.id   AF-A0AA41SHI7-F1
#
_cell.length_a   1.000
_cell.length_b   1.000
_cell.length_c   1.000
_cell.angle_alpha   90.00
_cell.angle_beta   90.00
_cell.angle_gamma   90.00
#
_symmetry.space_group_name_H-M   'P 1'
#
loop_
_entity.id
_entity.type
_entity.pdbx_description
1 polymer ?
#
loop_
_entity_poly.entity_id
_entity_poly.type
_entity_poly.pdbx_seq_one_letter_code
_entity_poly.pdbx_strand_id
1 'polypeptide(L)'
;MFQSNHYAGEALNSKFQAGEPWKKVFGPVFIYLNSVSDGNEDPRLRLWQDAKKQMLIEVKSWPYNFPASEDFSSSLQRGKVSGRLLTQAASAYVGLAPRGEAGSWQTECKGYQFWTTADKDGNFSVSNIRTGDYNLYAWVPGFIGDYKYAPPRDGPTLWEIGIPDRSAAEFYVPDPNPNYVNNLYINHPDRFRQYGLWERYEDLYPDKDLVYTVGVSDYRKDWFYAQVTSSPKEVNYQGTTWKIIFKLDSVHKEGTYKLRLAIASATCDAFFGIMYDYIRLEGPPEAHVP
;
A
#
# COMPACT_ATOMS: atom_id res chain seq x y z
N MET A 1 5.69 -11.51 12.39
CA MET A 1 5.31 -12.60 11.47
C MET A 1 6.29 -12.57 10.32
N PHE A 2 7.05 -13.66 10.09
CA PHE A 2 8.12 -13.68 9.07
C PHE A 2 7.65 -14.14 7.69
N GLN A 3 6.58 -14.94 7.66
CA GLN A 3 5.87 -15.32 6.46
C GLN A 3 4.41 -15.56 6.83
N SER A 4 3.49 -15.18 5.94
CA SER A 4 2.05 -15.41 6.06
C SER A 4 1.35 -15.15 4.73
N ASN A 5 0.12 -15.62 4.62
CA ASN A 5 -0.77 -15.38 3.49
C ASN A 5 -1.57 -14.07 3.63
N HIS A 6 -1.36 -13.29 4.69
CA HIS A 6 -2.04 -11.99 4.87
C HIS A 6 -1.80 -11.10 3.65
N TYR A 7 -2.88 -10.78 2.92
CA TYR A 7 -2.90 -10.01 1.67
C TYR A 7 -2.21 -10.66 0.45
N ALA A 8 -1.41 -11.70 0.67
CA ALA A 8 -0.58 -12.36 -0.34
C ALA A 8 -1.26 -13.58 -0.97
N GLY A 9 -2.20 -14.20 -0.26
CA GLY A 9 -2.90 -15.41 -0.69
C GLY A 9 -2.02 -16.66 -0.71
N GLU A 10 -2.59 -17.79 -1.13
CA GLU A 10 -1.89 -19.09 -1.13
C GLU A 10 -0.73 -19.15 -2.13
N ALA A 11 -0.78 -18.36 -3.20
CA ALA A 11 0.23 -18.32 -4.25
C ALA A 11 1.61 -17.88 -3.73
N LEU A 12 1.65 -17.09 -2.65
CA LEU A 12 2.87 -16.56 -2.05
C LEU A 12 3.31 -17.32 -0.79
N ASN A 13 2.66 -18.45 -0.51
CA ASN A 13 3.08 -19.36 0.56
C ASN A 13 4.32 -20.16 0.13
N SER A 14 5.24 -20.41 1.06
CA SER A 14 6.42 -21.23 0.80
C SER A 14 6.01 -22.68 0.59
N LYS A 15 6.21 -23.20 -0.62
CA LYS A 15 5.93 -24.60 -0.98
C LYS A 15 7.24 -25.35 -1.19
N PHE A 16 7.43 -26.47 -0.48
CA PHE A 16 8.66 -27.28 -0.56
C PHE A 16 8.38 -28.62 -1.22
N GLN A 17 9.30 -29.07 -2.08
CA GLN A 17 9.24 -30.41 -2.65
C GLN A 17 9.75 -31.46 -1.66
N ALA A 18 9.33 -32.72 -1.84
CA ALA A 18 9.81 -33.82 -1.01
C ALA A 18 11.34 -33.95 -1.14
N GLY A 19 12.04 -33.87 -0.02
CA GLY A 19 13.50 -33.92 0.03
C GLY A 19 14.21 -32.62 -0.36
N GLU A 20 13.50 -31.51 -0.58
CA GLU A 20 14.11 -30.20 -0.87
C GLU A 20 14.89 -29.69 0.36
N PRO A 21 16.23 -29.59 0.31
CA PRO A 21 16.98 -28.98 1.40
C PRO A 21 16.75 -27.46 1.37
N TRP A 22 16.22 -26.92 2.47
CA TRP A 22 16.00 -25.48 2.59
C TRP A 22 16.41 -24.96 3.96
N LYS A 23 17.09 -23.81 3.96
CA LYS A 23 17.53 -23.11 5.17
C LYS A 23 17.52 -21.61 4.95
N LYS A 24 16.93 -20.87 5.88
CA LYS A 24 16.88 -19.40 5.89
C LYS A 24 16.93 -18.89 7.33
N VAL A 25 17.66 -17.80 7.54
CA VAL A 25 17.68 -17.10 8.83
C VAL A 25 16.64 -16.00 8.81
N PHE A 26 15.72 -16.06 9.76
CA PHE A 26 14.78 -14.99 10.05
C PHE A 26 15.25 -14.19 11.26
N GLY A 27 15.28 -12.86 11.12
CA GLY A 27 15.78 -11.96 12.16
C GLY A 27 17.22 -11.49 11.94
N PRO A 28 17.96 -11.13 13.01
CA PRO A 28 17.58 -11.23 14.42
C PRO A 28 16.34 -10.39 14.77
N VAL A 29 15.58 -10.85 15.76
CA VAL A 29 14.45 -10.09 16.34
C VAL A 29 14.95 -9.38 17.57
N PHE A 30 14.75 -8.06 17.61
CA PHE A 30 14.95 -7.27 18.80
C PHE A 30 13.62 -7.11 19.53
N ILE A 31 13.60 -7.43 20.83
CA ILE A 31 12.46 -7.21 21.70
C ILE A 31 12.86 -6.15 22.72
N TYR A 32 12.16 -5.03 22.70
CA TYR A 32 12.37 -3.92 23.62
C TYR A 32 11.29 -3.89 24.68
N LEU A 33 11.71 -3.92 25.95
CA LEU A 33 10.82 -3.77 27.09
C LEU A 33 11.14 -2.43 27.75
N ASN A 34 10.18 -1.51 27.75
CA ASN A 34 10.32 -0.20 28.36
C ASN A 34 9.27 0.05 29.44
N SER A 35 9.51 1.12 30.20
CA SER A 35 8.62 1.57 31.26
C SER A 35 8.69 3.10 31.36
N VAL A 36 7.66 3.71 31.94
CA VAL A 36 7.60 5.16 32.19
C VAL A 36 7.12 5.38 33.61
N SER A 37 7.70 6.36 34.30
CA SER A 37 7.20 6.81 35.60
C SER A 37 5.86 7.52 35.47
N ASP A 38 5.06 7.46 36.53
CA ASP A 38 3.79 8.19 36.62
C ASP A 38 4.00 9.69 36.37
N GLY A 39 3.04 10.32 35.69
CA GLY A 39 3.08 11.73 35.34
C GLY A 39 1.78 12.20 34.72
N ASN A 40 1.72 13.50 34.40
CA ASN A 40 0.49 14.13 33.89
C ASN A 40 0.18 13.81 32.41
N GLU A 41 1.13 13.22 31.68
CA GLU A 41 0.97 12.84 30.27
C GLU A 41 0.52 11.38 30.13
N ASP A 42 -0.19 11.06 29.04
CA ASP A 42 -0.65 9.69 28.75
C ASP A 42 0.56 8.72 28.66
N PRO A 43 0.68 7.73 29.57
CA PRO A 43 1.81 6.82 29.60
C PRO A 43 1.95 6.02 28.30
N ARG A 44 0.85 5.74 27.58
CA ARG A 44 0.86 5.00 26.30
C ARG A 44 1.61 5.78 25.22
N LEU A 45 1.39 7.09 25.14
CA LEU A 45 2.08 7.94 24.17
C LEU A 45 3.58 8.00 24.48
N ARG A 46 3.95 8.12 25.76
CA ARG A 46 5.35 8.15 26.18
C ARG A 46 6.07 6.82 25.87
N LEU A 47 5.46 5.69 26.21
CA LEU A 47 5.98 4.35 25.89
C LEU A 47 6.15 4.16 24.38
N TRP A 48 5.18 4.62 23.59
CA TRP A 48 5.23 4.55 22.12
C TRP A 48 6.35 5.40 21.52
N GLN A 49 6.52 6.64 21.98
CA GLN A 49 7.58 7.52 21.48
C GLN A 49 8.97 7.03 21.89
N ASP A 50 9.11 6.49 23.09
CA ASP A 50 10.35 5.86 23.53
C ASP A 50 10.68 4.62 22.68
N ALA A 51 9.70 3.75 22.44
CA ALA A 51 9.86 2.60 21.54
C ALA A 51 10.26 3.02 20.11
N LYS A 52 9.68 4.12 19.58
CA LYS A 52 10.07 4.69 18.28
C LYS A 52 11.53 5.16 18.27
N LYS A 53 11.99 5.82 19.35
CA LYS A 53 13.39 6.24 19.47
C LYS A 53 14.33 5.03 19.47
N GLN A 54 14.01 4.01 20.26
CA GLN A 54 14.81 2.78 20.29
C GLN A 54 14.83 2.10 18.91
N MET A 55 13.67 1.98 18.25
CA MET A 55 13.57 1.43 16.90
C MET A 55 14.51 2.15 15.91
N LEU A 56 14.61 3.49 15.97
CA LEU A 56 15.51 4.25 15.11
C LEU A 56 17.00 3.97 15.38
N ILE A 57 17.37 3.66 16.63
CA ILE A 57 18.74 3.25 16.98
C ILE A 57 19.02 1.88 16.38
N GLU A 58 18.13 0.91 16.61
CA GLU A 58 18.32 -0.47 16.14
C GLU A 58 18.32 -0.59 14.61
N VAL A 59 17.49 0.19 13.91
CA VAL A 59 17.50 0.25 12.44
C VAL A 59 18.86 0.73 11.91
N LYS A 60 19.51 1.68 12.60
CA LYS A 60 20.84 2.18 12.22
C LYS A 60 21.97 1.22 12.57
N SER A 61 21.81 0.45 13.66
CA SER A 61 22.79 -0.53 14.11
C SER A 61 22.74 -1.83 13.30
N TRP A 62 21.63 -2.11 12.63
CA TRP A 62 21.51 -3.28 11.75
C TRP A 62 22.35 -3.12 10.47
N PRO A 63 23.02 -4.18 9.99
CA PRO A 63 23.11 -5.54 10.53
C PRO A 63 24.10 -5.66 11.70
N TYR A 64 23.72 -6.42 12.72
CA TYR A 64 24.55 -6.63 13.90
C TYR A 64 25.71 -7.60 13.66
N ASN A 65 26.74 -7.52 14.52
CA ASN A 65 27.88 -8.45 14.54
C ASN A 65 27.88 -9.42 15.73
N PHE A 66 26.96 -9.26 16.67
CA PHE A 66 26.87 -10.15 17.84
C PHE A 66 26.29 -11.54 17.56
N PRO A 67 25.43 -11.79 16.54
CA PRO A 67 24.91 -13.13 16.32
C PRO A 67 26.04 -14.11 15.96
N ALA A 68 26.23 -15.15 16.77
CA ALA A 68 27.32 -16.11 16.63
C ALA A 68 27.04 -17.27 15.64
N SER A 69 25.84 -17.33 15.06
CA SER A 69 25.48 -18.38 14.11
C SER A 69 26.22 -18.21 12.79
N GLU A 70 26.86 -19.27 12.30
CA GLU A 70 27.52 -19.29 10.99
C GLU A 70 26.54 -19.03 9.83
N ASP A 71 25.24 -19.31 10.04
CA ASP A 71 24.20 -19.05 9.06
C ASP A 71 23.79 -17.57 8.98
N PHE A 72 24.21 -16.77 9.96
CA PHE A 72 24.00 -15.33 9.98
C PHE A 72 25.22 -14.60 9.43
N SER A 73 25.11 -14.04 8.23
CA SER A 73 26.15 -13.17 7.67
C SER A 73 26.24 -11.88 8.50
N SER A 74 27.40 -11.65 9.11
CA SER A 74 27.73 -10.42 9.85
C SER A 74 27.74 -9.19 8.93
N SER A 75 27.85 -7.99 9.51
CA SER A 75 27.92 -6.75 8.74
C SER A 75 29.11 -6.72 7.78
N LEU A 76 30.24 -7.33 8.18
CA LEU A 76 31.48 -7.38 7.40
C LEU A 76 31.43 -8.35 6.22
N GLN A 77 30.50 -9.31 6.24
CA GLN A 77 30.33 -10.32 5.19
C GLN A 77 29.23 -9.92 4.19
N ARG A 78 28.79 -8.67 4.22
CA ARG A 78 27.70 -8.17 3.37
C ARG A 78 28.22 -7.14 2.37
N GLY A 79 27.63 -7.16 1.19
CA GLY A 79 27.95 -6.28 0.08
C GLY A 79 27.02 -5.09 -0.03
N LYS A 80 27.37 -4.21 -0.98
CA LYS A 80 26.59 -3.06 -1.41
C LYS A 80 26.62 -2.99 -2.94
N VAL A 81 25.46 -2.72 -3.54
CA VAL A 81 25.32 -2.41 -4.97
C VAL A 81 24.81 -0.99 -5.08
N SER A 82 25.36 -0.22 -6.01
CA SER A 82 24.93 1.16 -6.28
C SER A 82 24.95 1.42 -7.76
N GLY A 83 24.06 2.31 -8.21
CA GLY A 83 23.92 2.62 -9.61
C GLY A 83 22.97 3.80 -9.80
N ARG A 84 22.64 4.05 -11.07
CA ARG A 84 21.71 5.11 -11.47
C ARG A 84 20.77 4.61 -12.56
N LEU A 85 19.47 4.80 -12.36
CA LEU A 85 18.47 4.62 -13.40
C LEU A 85 18.48 5.85 -14.31
N LEU A 86 18.58 5.65 -15.62
CA LEU A 86 18.68 6.75 -16.60
C LEU A 86 17.31 7.28 -17.08
N THR A 87 16.22 6.72 -16.57
CA THR A 87 14.85 7.14 -16.89
C THR A 87 14.30 8.09 -15.82
N GLN A 88 13.11 8.69 -15.99
CA GLN A 88 12.46 9.57 -14.98
C GLN A 88 11.97 8.81 -13.73
N ALA A 89 12.76 7.84 -13.25
CA ALA A 89 12.42 6.90 -12.21
C ALA A 89 12.67 7.47 -10.80
N ALA A 90 12.30 8.73 -10.60
CA ALA A 90 12.30 9.33 -9.27
C ALA A 90 11.42 8.47 -8.35
N SER A 91 11.94 8.14 -7.16
CA SER A 91 11.23 7.29 -6.18
C SER A 91 10.97 5.85 -6.63
N ALA A 92 11.69 5.36 -7.65
CA ALA A 92 11.63 3.94 -8.03
C ALA A 92 12.10 3.05 -6.88
N TYR A 93 11.38 1.97 -6.63
CA TYR A 93 11.87 0.87 -5.82
C TYR A 93 12.85 0.05 -6.65
N VAL A 94 14.07 -0.09 -6.15
CA VAL A 94 15.15 -0.86 -6.78
C VAL A 94 15.55 -1.97 -5.83
N GLY A 95 15.63 -3.21 -6.32
CA GLY A 95 15.94 -4.34 -5.46
C GLY A 95 16.62 -5.50 -6.14
N LEU A 96 17.19 -6.34 -5.30
CA LEU A 96 17.85 -7.58 -5.65
C LEU A 96 17.02 -8.75 -5.15
N ALA A 97 16.76 -9.70 -6.03
CA ALA A 97 16.12 -10.98 -5.69
C ALA A 97 16.85 -12.12 -6.40
N PRO A 98 16.68 -13.39 -5.97
CA PRO A 98 17.27 -14.54 -6.64
C PRO A 98 16.98 -14.54 -8.15
N ARG A 99 17.88 -15.15 -8.90
CA ARG A 99 17.76 -15.25 -10.37
C ARG A 99 16.41 -15.87 -10.78
N GLY A 100 15.80 -15.28 -11.79
CA GLY A 100 14.58 -15.77 -12.42
C GLY A 100 14.14 -14.87 -13.57
N GLU A 101 13.01 -15.20 -14.18
CA GLU A 101 12.42 -14.40 -15.26
C GLU A 101 12.02 -12.99 -14.81
N ALA A 102 11.75 -12.10 -15.78
CA ALA A 102 11.22 -10.77 -15.48
C ALA A 102 9.96 -10.86 -14.60
N GLY A 103 9.94 -10.14 -13.48
CA GLY A 103 8.82 -10.15 -12.53
C GLY A 103 8.81 -11.30 -11.51
N SER A 104 9.74 -12.26 -11.57
CA SER A 104 9.80 -13.40 -10.63
C SER A 104 9.94 -12.98 -9.16
N TRP A 105 10.53 -11.80 -8.90
CA TRP A 105 10.68 -11.24 -7.56
C TRP A 105 9.34 -11.04 -6.84
N GLN A 106 8.24 -10.84 -7.57
CA GLN A 106 6.90 -10.62 -6.99
C GLN A 106 6.37 -11.86 -6.27
N THR A 107 6.80 -13.05 -6.71
CA THR A 107 6.36 -14.34 -6.15
C THR A 107 7.42 -15.09 -5.37
N GLU A 108 8.60 -14.50 -5.24
CA GLU A 108 9.72 -15.07 -4.50
C GLU A 108 9.49 -15.00 -2.97
N CYS A 109 9.40 -16.15 -2.32
CA CYS A 109 9.20 -16.28 -0.87
C CYS A 109 10.28 -17.12 -0.13
N LYS A 110 11.12 -17.86 -0.85
CA LYS A 110 12.13 -18.77 -0.30
C LYS A 110 13.49 -18.12 -0.09
N GLY A 111 13.92 -17.27 -1.00
CA GLY A 111 15.22 -16.59 -1.00
C GLY A 111 15.23 -15.29 -0.20
N TYR A 112 16.34 -14.55 -0.28
CA TYR A 112 16.46 -13.21 0.30
C TYR A 112 16.21 -12.15 -0.77
N GLN A 113 15.48 -11.11 -0.41
CA GLN A 113 15.32 -9.91 -1.23
C GLN A 113 15.86 -8.68 -0.50
N PHE A 114 16.38 -7.72 -1.24
CA PHE A 114 16.94 -6.47 -0.71
C PHE A 114 16.43 -5.31 -1.54
N TRP A 115 15.95 -4.24 -0.90
CA TRP A 115 15.29 -3.14 -1.60
C TRP A 115 15.77 -1.78 -1.08
N THR A 116 15.71 -0.79 -1.96
CA THR A 116 15.93 0.62 -1.66
C THR A 116 15.05 1.46 -2.58
N THR A 117 15.01 2.77 -2.35
CA THR A 117 14.37 3.72 -3.27
C THR A 117 15.43 4.57 -3.97
N ALA A 118 15.26 4.79 -5.27
CA ALA A 118 16.07 5.74 -6.03
C ALA A 118 15.71 7.19 -5.66
N ASP A 119 16.71 8.06 -5.64
CA ASP A 119 16.50 9.50 -5.47
C ASP A 119 15.87 10.14 -6.72
N LYS A 120 15.64 11.45 -6.66
CA LYS A 120 15.06 12.24 -7.77
C LYS A 120 15.87 12.19 -9.07
N ASP A 121 17.17 11.88 -8.99
CA ASP A 121 18.09 11.82 -10.12
C ASP A 121 18.32 10.37 -10.60
N GLY A 122 17.59 9.41 -10.00
CA GLY A 122 17.65 7.99 -10.29
C GLY A 122 18.79 7.23 -9.58
N ASN A 123 19.57 7.88 -8.71
CA ASN A 123 20.65 7.19 -8.01
C ASN A 123 20.10 6.30 -6.89
N PHE A 124 20.67 5.11 -6.74
CA PHE A 124 20.27 4.17 -5.71
C PHE A 124 21.48 3.48 -5.08
N SER A 125 21.28 3.00 -3.84
CA SER A 125 22.26 2.21 -3.10
C SER A 125 21.54 1.15 -2.27
N VAL A 126 21.67 -0.12 -2.66
CA VAL A 126 21.19 -1.28 -1.88
C VAL A 126 22.36 -1.78 -1.05
N SER A 127 22.24 -1.74 0.27
CA SER A 127 23.30 -2.13 1.21
C SER A 127 22.92 -3.38 2.00
N ASN A 128 23.88 -3.94 2.74
CA ASN A 128 23.67 -5.09 3.64
C ASN A 128 23.23 -6.38 2.92
N ILE A 129 23.62 -6.50 1.64
CA ILE A 129 23.28 -7.62 0.75
C ILE A 129 24.10 -8.85 1.16
N ARG A 130 23.46 -10.00 1.30
CA ARG A 130 24.18 -11.27 1.51
C ARG A 130 24.93 -11.66 0.24
N THR A 131 26.08 -12.30 0.36
CA THR A 131 26.77 -12.87 -0.82
C THR A 131 25.85 -13.85 -1.56
N GLY A 132 25.77 -13.70 -2.88
CA GLY A 132 24.96 -14.54 -3.74
C GLY A 132 24.80 -13.95 -5.15
N ASP A 133 24.19 -14.73 -6.04
CA ASP A 133 23.82 -14.30 -7.38
C ASP A 133 22.40 -13.77 -7.39
N TYR A 134 22.22 -12.54 -7.86
CA TYR A 134 20.93 -11.84 -7.87
C TYR A 134 20.65 -11.25 -9.25
N ASN A 135 19.37 -11.10 -9.57
CA ASN A 135 18.91 -10.18 -10.60
C ASN A 135 18.60 -8.82 -9.97
N LEU A 136 18.81 -7.75 -10.72
CA LEU A 136 18.41 -6.39 -10.35
C LEU A 136 17.03 -6.09 -10.96
N TYR A 137 16.08 -5.73 -10.11
CA TYR A 137 14.73 -5.34 -10.48
C TYR A 137 14.51 -3.88 -10.09
N ALA A 138 13.69 -3.18 -10.88
CA ALA A 138 13.23 -1.84 -10.54
C ALA A 138 11.76 -1.67 -10.96
N TRP A 139 10.99 -0.95 -10.15
CA TRP A 139 9.64 -0.55 -10.49
C TRP A 139 9.32 0.81 -9.87
N VAL A 140 8.35 1.52 -10.43
CA VAL A 140 7.94 2.84 -9.94
C VAL A 140 6.54 2.74 -9.36
N PRO A 141 6.27 3.35 -8.19
CA PRO A 141 4.92 3.45 -7.65
C PRO A 141 3.91 3.91 -8.70
N GLY A 142 2.68 3.39 -8.62
CA GLY A 142 1.66 3.65 -9.64
C GLY A 142 1.73 2.73 -10.87
N PHE A 143 2.70 1.80 -10.97
CA PHE A 143 2.87 1.01 -12.19
C PHE A 143 3.03 -0.53 -12.03
N ILE A 144 2.46 -1.31 -12.96
CA ILE A 144 2.55 -2.79 -13.10
C ILE A 144 2.99 -3.02 -14.56
N GLY A 145 4.17 -3.59 -14.79
CA GLY A 145 4.72 -3.86 -16.15
C GLY A 145 6.05 -3.15 -16.45
N ASP A 146 6.27 -2.74 -17.71
CA ASP A 146 7.43 -1.95 -18.22
C ASP A 146 7.32 -0.42 -18.07
N TYR A 147 8.29 0.21 -17.40
CA TYR A 147 8.23 1.59 -16.90
C TYR A 147 7.87 2.64 -17.97
N LYS A 148 6.56 2.91 -18.12
CA LYS A 148 5.93 4.15 -18.64
C LYS A 148 4.42 4.15 -18.27
N TYR A 149 4.08 4.41 -17.01
CA TYR A 149 2.69 4.71 -16.65
C TYR A 149 2.41 6.20 -16.81
N ALA A 150 1.71 6.56 -17.87
CA ALA A 150 0.71 7.60 -17.73
C ALA A 150 -0.60 6.86 -17.42
N PRO A 151 -1.41 7.30 -16.43
CA PRO A 151 -2.73 6.70 -16.26
C PRO A 151 -3.42 6.72 -17.63
N PRO A 152 -3.85 5.57 -18.16
CA PRO A 152 -4.27 5.48 -19.55
C PRO A 152 -5.42 6.45 -19.77
N ARG A 153 -5.27 7.33 -20.76
CA ARG A 153 -6.28 8.30 -21.19
C ARG A 153 -6.59 8.01 -22.64
N ASP A 154 -7.84 7.75 -22.92
CA ASP A 154 -8.34 7.56 -24.27
C ASP A 154 -8.92 8.86 -24.86
N GLY A 155 -9.16 9.86 -24.02
CA GLY A 155 -9.64 11.18 -24.41
C GLY A 155 -9.47 12.21 -23.29
N PRO A 156 -10.03 13.43 -23.47
CA PRO A 156 -9.97 14.47 -22.46
C PRO A 156 -10.72 14.04 -21.19
N THR A 157 -10.17 14.39 -20.03
CA THR A 157 -10.80 14.09 -18.74
C THR A 157 -11.95 15.06 -18.49
N LEU A 158 -13.15 14.52 -18.33
CA LEU A 158 -14.35 15.31 -18.03
C LEU A 158 -14.47 15.55 -16.53
N TRP A 159 -14.19 14.52 -15.74
CA TRP A 159 -14.07 14.61 -14.28
C TRP A 159 -13.28 13.43 -13.72
N GLU A 160 -12.69 13.62 -12.54
CA GLU A 160 -11.87 12.64 -11.82
C GLU A 160 -12.15 12.74 -10.31
N ILE A 161 -12.21 11.59 -9.64
CA ILE A 161 -12.36 11.42 -8.19
C ILE A 161 -11.15 10.61 -7.73
N GLY A 162 -10.33 11.16 -6.82
CA GLY A 162 -9.08 10.54 -6.35
C GLY A 162 -7.84 10.97 -7.13
N ILE A 163 -6.72 10.36 -6.80
CA ILE A 163 -5.39 10.61 -7.34
C ILE A 163 -4.87 9.27 -7.90
N PRO A 164 -4.40 9.20 -9.16
CA PRO A 164 -3.92 7.95 -9.76
C PRO A 164 -2.53 7.54 -9.23
N ASP A 165 -2.45 7.15 -7.95
CA ASP A 165 -1.21 6.79 -7.25
C ASP A 165 -1.24 5.38 -6.61
N ARG A 166 -2.35 4.65 -6.79
CA ARG A 166 -2.68 3.33 -6.21
C ARG A 166 -2.87 3.33 -4.71
N SER A 167 -3.26 4.46 -4.18
CA SER A 167 -3.65 4.61 -2.80
C SER A 167 -5.14 4.93 -2.72
N ALA A 168 -5.70 4.73 -1.53
CA ALA A 168 -7.00 5.27 -1.16
C ALA A 168 -6.85 6.33 -0.05
N ALA A 169 -5.63 6.77 0.23
CA ALA A 169 -5.28 7.55 1.42
C ALA A 169 -5.81 8.98 1.39
N GLU A 170 -6.17 9.50 0.22
CA GLU A 170 -6.76 10.81 0.03
C GLU A 170 -8.26 10.85 0.27
N PHE A 171 -8.93 9.68 0.29
CA PHE A 171 -10.36 9.59 0.49
C PHE A 171 -10.76 9.76 1.96
N TYR A 172 -12.06 9.94 2.18
CA TYR A 172 -12.60 10.20 3.50
C TYR A 172 -12.52 8.97 4.41
N VAL A 173 -11.66 9.07 5.43
CA VAL A 173 -11.57 8.14 6.55
C VAL A 173 -12.42 8.68 7.69
N PRO A 174 -13.45 7.98 8.18
CA PRO A 174 -14.32 8.49 9.23
C PRO A 174 -13.61 8.56 10.59
N ASP A 175 -14.25 9.19 11.58
CA ASP A 175 -13.80 9.08 12.97
C ASP A 175 -14.04 7.66 13.51
N PRO A 176 -13.27 7.16 14.49
CA PRO A 176 -13.47 5.82 15.05
C PRO A 176 -14.77 5.73 15.87
N ASN A 177 -15.26 4.50 16.06
CA ASN A 177 -16.32 4.23 17.03
C ASN A 177 -15.85 4.67 18.44
N PRO A 178 -16.60 5.52 19.16
CA PRO A 178 -16.21 6.01 20.49
C PRO A 178 -15.89 4.91 21.52
N ASN A 179 -16.45 3.71 21.36
CA ASN A 179 -16.22 2.58 22.26
C ASN A 179 -14.88 1.87 22.02
N TYR A 180 -14.25 2.05 20.85
CA TYR A 180 -13.07 1.31 20.41
C TYR A 180 -11.90 2.23 20.01
N VAL A 181 -11.89 3.46 20.53
CA VAL A 181 -10.89 4.46 20.16
C VAL A 181 -9.48 4.03 20.61
N ASN A 182 -8.56 3.95 19.65
CA ASN A 182 -7.14 3.90 19.96
C ASN A 182 -6.60 5.33 20.07
N ASN A 183 -6.23 5.73 21.29
CA ASN A 183 -5.75 7.08 21.59
C ASN A 183 -4.44 7.44 20.85
N LEU A 184 -3.67 6.45 20.36
CA LEU A 184 -2.45 6.71 19.59
C LEU A 184 -2.72 7.39 18.25
N TYR A 185 -3.93 7.25 17.70
CA TYR A 185 -4.27 7.70 16.35
C TYR A 185 -5.29 8.84 16.31
N ILE A 186 -5.66 9.42 17.46
CA ILE A 186 -6.52 10.62 17.50
C ILE A 186 -5.73 11.81 16.91
N ASN A 187 -6.32 12.54 15.96
CA ASN A 187 -5.68 13.67 15.27
C ASN A 187 -4.30 13.32 14.66
N HIS A 188 -4.10 12.06 14.28
CA HIS A 188 -2.84 11.56 13.74
C HIS A 188 -2.96 11.39 12.21
N PRO A 189 -1.89 11.62 11.43
CA PRO A 189 -1.90 11.36 9.97
C PRO A 189 -2.28 9.90 9.64
N ASP A 190 -1.88 8.96 10.48
CA ASP A 190 -2.25 7.54 10.37
C ASP A 190 -3.60 7.16 10.99
N ARG A 191 -4.59 8.08 11.01
CA ARG A 191 -5.94 7.80 11.57
C ARG A 191 -6.62 6.57 10.97
N PHE A 192 -6.28 6.20 9.73
CA PHE A 192 -6.74 4.99 9.06
C PHE A 192 -6.34 3.67 9.76
N ARG A 193 -5.45 3.73 10.76
CA ARG A 193 -5.07 2.58 11.60
C ARG A 193 -6.03 2.32 12.76
N GLN A 194 -7.06 3.15 12.94
CA GLN A 194 -8.16 2.83 13.85
C GLN A 194 -8.87 1.56 13.36
N TYR A 195 -9.14 0.63 14.27
CA TYR A 195 -9.84 -0.60 13.93
C TYR A 195 -11.34 -0.34 13.75
N GLY A 196 -12.00 -1.09 12.87
CA GLY A 196 -13.46 -1.03 12.66
C GLY A 196 -13.96 0.19 11.90
N LEU A 197 -13.08 0.97 11.25
CA LEU A 197 -13.49 2.18 10.53
C LEU A 197 -14.50 1.92 9.40
N TRP A 198 -14.47 0.73 8.78
CA TRP A 198 -15.38 0.38 7.71
C TRP A 198 -16.83 0.24 8.20
N GLU A 199 -17.03 -0.19 9.45
CA GLU A 199 -18.36 -0.34 10.06
C GLU A 199 -19.06 1.02 10.22
N ARG A 200 -18.29 2.11 10.28
CA ARG A 200 -18.82 3.48 10.34
C ARG A 200 -19.59 3.87 9.08
N TYR A 201 -19.47 3.12 7.99
CA TYR A 201 -20.26 3.40 6.78
C TYR A 201 -21.76 3.36 7.09
N GLU A 202 -22.25 2.37 7.83
CA GLU A 202 -23.68 2.26 8.17
C GLU A 202 -24.15 3.36 9.11
N ASP A 203 -23.29 3.81 10.03
CA ASP A 203 -23.60 4.93 10.92
C ASP A 203 -23.79 6.24 10.13
N LEU A 204 -23.02 6.43 9.06
CA LEU A 204 -23.01 7.64 8.24
C LEU A 204 -24.05 7.61 7.13
N TYR A 205 -24.43 6.41 6.67
CA TYR A 205 -25.32 6.15 5.55
C TYR A 205 -26.47 5.19 5.97
N PRO A 206 -27.26 5.51 7.01
CA PRO A 206 -28.22 4.57 7.60
C PRO A 206 -29.41 4.25 6.68
N ASP A 207 -29.86 5.23 5.90
CA ASP A 207 -31.08 5.11 5.07
C ASP A 207 -30.78 5.07 3.56
N LYS A 208 -29.60 5.53 3.15
CA LYS A 208 -29.22 5.69 1.75
C LYS A 208 -27.71 5.61 1.58
N ASP A 209 -27.29 5.04 0.48
CA ASP A 209 -25.88 4.97 0.10
C ASP A 209 -25.30 6.32 -0.35
N LEU A 210 -23.97 6.34 -0.44
CA LEU A 210 -23.16 7.47 -0.86
C LEU A 210 -23.62 8.07 -2.20
N VAL A 211 -23.84 9.38 -2.22
CA VAL A 211 -24.12 10.17 -3.42
C VAL A 211 -23.06 11.26 -3.55
N TYR A 212 -22.26 11.18 -4.61
CA TYR A 212 -21.21 12.14 -4.92
C TYR A 212 -21.64 13.01 -6.11
N THR A 213 -21.60 14.33 -5.98
CA THR A 213 -21.95 15.25 -7.07
C THR A 213 -20.70 15.95 -7.59
N VAL A 214 -20.33 15.67 -8.83
CA VAL A 214 -19.16 16.27 -9.49
C VAL A 214 -19.29 17.80 -9.51
N GLY A 215 -18.24 18.49 -9.07
CA GLY A 215 -18.20 19.95 -8.96
C GLY A 215 -18.84 20.52 -7.69
N VAL A 216 -19.44 19.68 -6.83
CA VAL A 216 -20.03 20.09 -5.55
C VAL A 216 -19.38 19.35 -4.38
N SER A 217 -19.27 18.03 -4.47
CA SER A 217 -18.64 17.18 -3.45
C SER A 217 -17.11 17.26 -3.49
N ASP A 218 -16.47 17.03 -2.34
CA ASP A 218 -15.01 16.92 -2.16
C ASP A 218 -14.64 15.49 -1.80
N TYR A 219 -13.90 14.78 -2.66
CA TYR A 219 -13.56 13.37 -2.43
C TYR A 219 -12.79 13.12 -1.12
N ARG A 220 -12.15 14.14 -0.55
CA ARG A 220 -11.43 14.02 0.72
C ARG A 220 -12.36 13.94 1.93
N LYS A 221 -13.64 14.29 1.74
CA LYS A 221 -14.65 14.43 2.81
C LYS A 221 -15.93 13.65 2.53
N ASP A 222 -16.30 13.57 1.25
CA ASP A 222 -17.61 13.07 0.82
C ASP A 222 -17.50 11.73 0.07
N TRP A 223 -16.29 11.26 -0.22
CA TRP A 223 -16.05 9.95 -0.82
C TRP A 223 -15.44 9.02 0.23
N PHE A 224 -16.25 8.13 0.80
CA PHE A 224 -15.81 7.20 1.83
C PHE A 224 -14.68 6.30 1.30
N TYR A 225 -13.68 6.01 2.12
CA TYR A 225 -12.43 5.37 1.66
C TYR A 225 -12.59 3.93 1.13
N ALA A 226 -13.67 3.23 1.52
CA ALA A 226 -13.94 1.86 1.10
C ALA A 226 -15.43 1.65 0.80
N GLN A 227 -15.76 1.19 -0.41
CA GLN A 227 -17.10 0.70 -0.68
C GLN A 227 -17.28 -0.68 -0.06
N VAL A 228 -18.14 -0.74 0.96
CA VAL A 228 -18.39 -1.94 1.75
C VAL A 228 -19.80 -2.45 1.56
N THR A 229 -20.04 -3.71 1.87
CA THR A 229 -21.40 -4.23 2.02
C THR A 229 -22.06 -3.65 3.27
N SER A 230 -23.38 -3.48 3.24
CA SER A 230 -24.18 -3.23 4.44
C SER A 230 -24.64 -4.56 5.03
N SER A 231 -24.73 -4.67 6.35
CA SER A 231 -25.22 -5.81 7.10
C SER A 231 -26.24 -5.32 8.11
N PRO A 232 -27.54 -5.27 7.75
CA PRO A 232 -28.58 -4.80 8.67
C PRO A 232 -28.76 -5.65 9.94
N LYS A 233 -28.05 -6.79 10.05
CA LYS A 233 -27.95 -7.73 11.19
C LYS A 233 -27.15 -8.96 10.73
N GLU A 234 -25.86 -9.02 11.08
CA GLU A 234 -24.86 -10.13 11.13
C GLU A 234 -24.91 -11.37 10.19
N VAL A 235 -25.91 -11.57 9.31
CA VAL A 235 -26.08 -12.82 8.56
C VAL A 235 -26.32 -12.61 7.06
N ASN A 236 -26.67 -11.40 6.61
CA ASN A 236 -26.94 -11.12 5.19
C ASN A 236 -26.27 -9.81 4.74
N TYR A 237 -25.07 -9.92 4.16
CA TYR A 237 -24.42 -8.80 3.49
C TYR A 237 -25.21 -8.39 2.24
N GLN A 238 -25.57 -7.11 2.16
CA GLN A 238 -26.19 -6.47 1.01
C GLN A 238 -25.18 -5.54 0.34
N GLY A 239 -25.13 -5.56 -0.99
CA GLY A 239 -24.27 -4.66 -1.74
C GLY A 239 -24.76 -3.21 -1.61
N THR A 240 -23.83 -2.29 -1.34
CA THR A 240 -24.11 -0.85 -1.38
C THR A 240 -24.03 -0.33 -2.82
N THR A 241 -24.85 0.67 -3.14
CA THR A 241 -24.91 1.30 -4.47
C THR A 241 -24.55 2.76 -4.39
N TRP A 242 -23.30 3.10 -4.71
CA TRP A 242 -22.84 4.48 -4.74
C TRP A 242 -23.26 5.16 -6.04
N LYS A 243 -23.65 6.44 -5.96
CA LYS A 243 -24.09 7.23 -7.12
C LYS A 243 -23.14 8.39 -7.38
N ILE A 244 -22.70 8.53 -8.62
CA ILE A 244 -21.96 9.71 -9.09
C ILE A 244 -22.89 10.51 -9.99
N ILE A 245 -23.24 11.72 -9.56
CA ILE A 245 -24.07 12.67 -10.30
C ILE A 245 -23.14 13.68 -10.96
N PHE A 246 -23.28 13.86 -12.27
CA PHE A 246 -22.49 14.84 -13.02
C PHE A 246 -23.32 15.45 -14.14
N LYS A 247 -22.93 16.66 -14.57
CA LYS A 247 -23.50 17.34 -15.72
C LYS A 247 -22.45 17.39 -16.83
N LEU A 248 -22.88 17.09 -18.05
CA LEU A 248 -22.12 17.37 -19.27
C LEU A 248 -22.81 18.50 -20.02
N ASP A 249 -22.07 19.57 -20.32
CA ASP A 249 -22.63 20.72 -21.05
C ASP A 249 -22.89 20.41 -22.52
N SER A 250 -22.11 19.49 -23.10
CA SER A 250 -22.30 18.96 -24.44
C SER A 250 -22.10 17.44 -24.46
N VAL A 251 -22.86 16.74 -25.30
CA VAL A 251 -22.74 15.29 -25.49
C VAL A 251 -22.59 14.98 -26.97
N HIS A 252 -21.40 14.49 -27.35
CA HIS A 252 -21.14 13.89 -28.65
C HIS A 252 -21.84 12.53 -28.75
N LYS A 253 -23.00 12.48 -29.42
CA LYS A 253 -23.85 11.27 -29.50
C LYS A 253 -23.17 10.06 -30.14
N GLU A 254 -22.23 10.30 -31.05
CA GLU A 254 -21.47 9.26 -31.77
C GLU A 254 -20.11 8.98 -31.12
N GLY A 255 -19.73 9.77 -30.11
CA GLY A 255 -18.46 9.63 -29.42
C GLY A 255 -18.50 8.54 -28.37
N THR A 256 -17.41 7.78 -28.24
CA THR A 256 -17.25 6.79 -27.17
C THR A 256 -16.70 7.46 -25.91
N TYR A 257 -17.45 7.40 -24.82
CA TYR A 257 -16.98 7.84 -23.49
C TYR A 257 -16.43 6.63 -22.74
N LYS A 258 -15.41 6.86 -21.92
CA LYS A 258 -14.79 5.80 -21.11
C LYS A 258 -14.85 6.14 -19.63
N LEU A 259 -15.57 5.32 -18.87
CA LEU A 259 -15.52 5.34 -17.42
C LEU A 259 -14.45 4.35 -16.96
N ARG A 260 -13.48 4.86 -16.20
CA ARG A 260 -12.39 4.07 -15.62
C ARG A 260 -12.57 4.00 -14.11
N LEU A 261 -12.57 2.78 -13.59
CA LEU A 261 -12.55 2.50 -12.16
C LEU A 261 -11.22 1.80 -11.85
N ALA A 262 -10.32 2.50 -11.20
CA ALA A 262 -9.07 1.93 -10.70
C ALA A 262 -9.25 1.51 -9.25
N ILE A 263 -8.75 0.32 -8.89
CA ILE A 263 -8.90 -0.27 -7.57
C ILE A 263 -7.52 -0.27 -6.90
N ALA A 264 -7.43 0.31 -5.71
CA ALA A 264 -6.24 0.25 -4.86
C ALA A 264 -6.17 -1.08 -4.10
N SER A 265 -7.32 -1.57 -3.63
CA SER A 265 -7.42 -2.86 -2.91
C SER A 265 -8.83 -3.44 -2.96
N ALA A 266 -8.95 -4.75 -2.82
CA ALA A 266 -10.21 -5.44 -2.62
C ALA A 266 -9.99 -6.64 -1.69
N THR A 267 -11.00 -6.97 -0.88
CA THR A 267 -10.94 -8.12 0.03
C THR A 267 -12.33 -8.67 0.34
N CYS A 268 -12.34 -9.94 0.74
CA CYS A 268 -13.52 -10.73 1.08
C CYS A 268 -13.33 -11.44 2.45
N ASP A 269 -12.62 -10.79 3.37
CA ASP A 269 -12.26 -11.36 4.68
C ASP A 269 -12.88 -10.53 5.82
N ALA A 270 -12.08 -9.95 6.72
CA ALA A 270 -12.56 -9.12 7.84
C ALA A 270 -13.43 -7.92 7.41
N PHE A 271 -13.31 -7.48 6.16
CA PHE A 271 -14.28 -6.62 5.50
C PHE A 271 -14.54 -7.15 4.08
N PHE A 272 -15.77 -7.01 3.61
CA PHE A 272 -16.16 -7.26 2.22
C PHE A 272 -16.27 -5.93 1.51
N GLY A 273 -15.27 -5.58 0.71
CA GLY A 273 -15.28 -4.27 0.08
C GLY A 273 -14.12 -4.00 -0.86
N ILE A 274 -14.23 -2.84 -1.51
CA ILE A 274 -13.30 -2.34 -2.52
C ILE A 274 -12.84 -0.94 -2.09
N MET A 275 -11.54 -0.70 -2.15
CA MET A 275 -10.95 0.63 -2.04
C MET A 275 -10.55 1.08 -3.45
N TYR A 276 -11.05 2.24 -3.86
CA TYR A 276 -10.70 2.83 -5.13
C TYR A 276 -9.32 3.50 -5.06
N ASP A 277 -8.66 3.56 -6.21
CA ASP A 277 -7.50 4.42 -6.46
C ASP A 277 -8.02 5.75 -7.03
N TYR A 278 -8.63 5.68 -8.22
CA TYR A 278 -9.38 6.79 -8.79
C TYR A 278 -10.54 6.30 -9.64
N ILE A 279 -11.50 7.20 -9.84
CA ILE A 279 -12.60 7.02 -10.79
C ILE A 279 -12.59 8.21 -11.74
N ARG A 280 -12.61 7.93 -13.05
CA ARG A 280 -12.51 8.97 -14.06
C ARG A 280 -13.45 8.72 -15.22
N LEU A 281 -14.12 9.78 -15.68
CA LEU A 281 -14.80 9.79 -16.96
C LEU A 281 -13.98 10.56 -18.00
N GLU A 282 -13.73 9.89 -19.12
CA GLU A 282 -13.02 10.41 -20.28
C GLU A 282 -14.03 10.61 -21.42
N GLY A 283 -13.94 11.76 -22.10
CA GLY A 283 -14.69 12.06 -23.30
C GLY A 283 -14.16 11.30 -24.52
N PRO A 284 -14.82 11.42 -25.67
CA PRO A 284 -14.34 10.85 -26.92
C PRO A 284 -12.95 11.38 -27.26
N PRO A 285 -12.06 10.53 -27.83
CA PRO A 285 -10.78 10.99 -28.34
C PRO A 285 -10.99 12.13 -29.33
N GLU A 286 -10.15 13.17 -29.29
CA GLU A 286 -10.15 14.17 -30.35
C GLU A 286 -9.77 13.48 -31.67
N ALA A 287 -10.55 13.74 -32.72
CA ALA A 287 -10.20 13.29 -34.06
C ALA A 287 -8.80 13.80 -34.37
N HIS A 288 -7.86 12.91 -34.69
CA HIS A 288 -6.55 13.32 -35.19
C HIS A 288 -6.80 14.16 -36.44
N VAL A 289 -6.56 15.47 -36.33
CA VAL A 289 -6.44 16.32 -37.50
C VAL A 289 -5.10 15.94 -38.13
N PRO A 290 -5.07 15.45 -39.38
CA PRO A 290 -3.85 15.03 -40.04
C PRO A 290 -2.84 16.17 -40.21
#